data_AF-A0A7Y9J699-F1
#
_entry.id   AF-A0A7Y9J699-F1
#
_cell.length_a   1.000
_cell.length_b   1.000
_cell.length_c   1.000
_cell.angle_alpha   90.00
_cell.angle_beta   90.00
_cell.angle_gamma   90.00
#
_symmetry.space_group_name_H-M   'P 1'
#
loop_
_entity.id
_entity.type
_entity.pdbx_description
1 polymer ?
#
loop_
_entity_poly.entity_id
_entity_poly.type
_entity_poly.pdbx_seq_one_letter_code
_entity_poly.pdbx_strand_id
1 'polypeptide(L)'
;MSGLAVTPAGPVVVNDSGNATVVYTLRPDCSVASARPVGVRGRDVEDLARGADGTLWLADVGDNDRERSTVALIRVPRSGTGTVVRLAYPDGPHDAEALLLPADGRPVIVTKEGGGFGRVYTTDRPLPDASAEPLALRAAGEVRLPSSTTEGGPVSFLGRGLITGGALAEDGRTAALRTYTDAWLFPVGGPTADDVIAGLQGTPTPVPLPGEPQGEALAFGADGSLLSAGESPDGAPTARLYGFPVPPVSTSPAPRAQVGAPPDGSGDRRGTVIAAVALGALAVVVGGLLLARRRRRRP
;
A
#
# COMPACT_ATOMS: atom_id res chain seq x y z
N MET A 1 -4.20 -11.46 3.31
CA MET A 1 -4.71 -10.96 2.02
C MET A 1 -4.07 -9.61 1.84
N SER A 2 -3.61 -9.30 0.64
CA SER A 2 -2.79 -8.13 0.37
C SER A 2 -3.63 -6.97 -0.18
N GLY A 3 -4.56 -7.25 -1.10
CA GLY A 3 -5.43 -6.23 -1.69
C GLY A 3 -6.92 -6.41 -1.38
N LEU A 4 -7.63 -5.29 -1.25
CA LEU A 4 -9.09 -5.21 -1.06
C LEU A 4 -9.69 -4.09 -1.92
N ALA A 5 -10.83 -4.34 -2.55
CA ALA A 5 -11.65 -3.30 -3.17
C ALA A 5 -13.14 -3.60 -2.96
N VAL A 6 -14.01 -2.60 -3.16
CA VAL A 6 -15.47 -2.79 -3.08
C VAL A 6 -16.09 -2.68 -4.46
N THR A 7 -16.96 -3.64 -4.78
CA THR A 7 -17.75 -3.66 -6.02
C THR A 7 -19.24 -3.66 -5.71
N PRO A 8 -20.13 -3.41 -6.69
CA PRO A 8 -21.57 -3.58 -6.49
C PRO A 8 -22.00 -4.99 -6.05
N ALA A 9 -21.17 -6.02 -6.29
CA ALA A 9 -21.44 -7.39 -5.85
C ALA A 9 -20.94 -7.69 -4.42
N GLY A 10 -20.20 -6.76 -3.81
CA GLY A 10 -19.56 -6.92 -2.50
C GLY A 10 -18.05 -6.66 -2.52
N PRO A 11 -17.40 -6.82 -1.36
CA PRO A 11 -15.95 -6.73 -1.24
C PRO A 11 -15.26 -7.80 -2.09
N VAL A 12 -14.13 -7.43 -2.69
CA VAL A 12 -13.26 -8.34 -3.45
C VAL A 12 -11.85 -8.27 -2.90
N VAL A 13 -11.20 -9.42 -2.79
CA VAL A 13 -9.88 -9.55 -2.18
C VAL A 13 -8.95 -10.39 -3.05
N VAL A 14 -7.65 -10.15 -2.88
CA VAL A 14 -6.58 -10.95 -3.46
C VAL A 14 -5.60 -11.38 -2.38
N ASN A 15 -4.99 -12.54 -2.56
CA ASN A 15 -3.96 -13.02 -1.67
C ASN A 15 -2.60 -12.45 -2.10
N ASP A 16 -1.71 -12.28 -1.12
CA ASP A 16 -0.33 -11.80 -1.27
C ASP A 16 0.46 -12.71 -2.24
N SER A 17 0.56 -13.99 -1.87
CA SER A 17 1.32 -14.97 -2.65
C SER A 17 0.55 -16.26 -2.95
N GLY A 18 0.96 -16.96 -4.01
CA GLY A 18 0.35 -18.22 -4.43
C GLY A 18 0.68 -18.59 -5.89
N ASN A 19 0.39 -19.83 -6.28
CA ASN A 19 0.69 -20.29 -7.65
C ASN A 19 -0.24 -19.68 -8.72
N ALA A 20 -1.39 -19.15 -8.33
CA ALA A 20 -2.37 -18.55 -9.23
C ALA A 20 -2.92 -17.25 -8.63
N THR A 21 -3.07 -16.23 -9.49
CA THR A 21 -3.73 -14.97 -9.11
C THR A 21 -5.24 -15.13 -9.25
N VAL A 22 -5.93 -15.03 -8.13
CA VAL A 22 -7.38 -15.26 -8.01
C VAL A 22 -8.01 -14.07 -7.29
N VAL A 23 -9.09 -13.53 -7.85
CA VAL A 23 -9.93 -12.55 -7.18
C VAL A 23 -11.07 -13.28 -6.49
N TYR A 24 -11.22 -13.08 -5.19
CA TYR A 24 -12.30 -13.65 -4.40
C TYR A 24 -13.35 -12.59 -4.11
N THR A 25 -14.62 -12.86 -4.39
CA THR A 25 -15.73 -12.00 -3.95
C THR A 25 -16.26 -12.52 -2.62
N LEU A 26 -16.47 -11.62 -1.66
CA LEU A 26 -16.96 -11.96 -0.32
C LEU A 26 -18.44 -11.64 -0.18
N ARG A 27 -19.15 -12.48 0.59
CA ARG A 27 -20.51 -12.21 1.08
C ARG A 27 -20.48 -11.28 2.30
N PRO A 28 -21.63 -10.72 2.73
CA PRO A 28 -21.70 -9.92 3.95
C PRO A 28 -21.22 -10.64 5.23
N ASP A 29 -21.33 -11.97 5.28
CA ASP A 29 -20.80 -12.81 6.37
C ASP A 29 -19.29 -13.14 6.23
N CYS A 30 -18.60 -12.47 5.29
CA CYS A 30 -17.20 -12.69 4.92
C CYS A 30 -16.89 -14.09 4.33
N SER A 31 -17.89 -14.91 4.02
CA SER A 31 -17.68 -16.15 3.28
C SER A 31 -17.37 -15.89 1.80
N VAL A 32 -16.59 -16.76 1.17
CA VAL A 32 -16.27 -16.65 -0.27
C VAL A 32 -17.52 -16.94 -1.11
N ALA A 33 -17.97 -15.93 -1.84
CA ALA A 33 -19.08 -16.00 -2.79
C ALA A 33 -18.64 -16.64 -4.11
N SER A 34 -17.49 -16.23 -4.62
CA SER A 34 -16.89 -16.72 -5.85
C SER A 34 -15.37 -16.57 -5.81
N ALA A 35 -14.69 -17.40 -6.60
CA ALA A 35 -13.25 -17.33 -6.83
C ALA A 35 -13.02 -17.28 -8.34
N ARG A 36 -12.42 -16.18 -8.82
CA ARG A 36 -12.19 -15.94 -10.26
C ARG A 36 -10.70 -15.92 -10.55
N PRO A 37 -10.15 -16.99 -11.17
CA PRO A 37 -8.80 -16.96 -11.70
C PRO A 37 -8.65 -15.85 -12.73
N VAL A 38 -7.57 -15.08 -12.64
CA VAL A 38 -7.32 -13.93 -13.52
C VAL A 38 -6.74 -14.38 -14.87
N GLY A 39 -6.16 -15.58 -14.95
CA GLY A 39 -5.59 -16.14 -16.18
C GLY A 39 -4.21 -15.58 -16.56
N VAL A 40 -3.69 -14.64 -15.77
CA VAL A 40 -2.27 -14.27 -15.73
C VAL A 40 -1.73 -14.47 -14.32
N ARG A 41 -0.42 -14.75 -14.22
CA ARG A 41 0.26 -14.98 -12.95
C ARG A 41 0.95 -13.69 -12.50
N GLY A 42 0.56 -13.20 -11.32
CA GLY A 42 1.34 -12.23 -10.55
C GLY A 42 2.45 -12.92 -9.78
N ARG A 43 3.54 -12.19 -9.52
CA ARG A 43 4.67 -12.66 -8.72
C ARG A 43 4.51 -12.33 -7.25
N ASP A 44 4.14 -11.09 -6.93
CA ASP A 44 4.07 -10.52 -5.58
C ASP A 44 3.00 -9.43 -5.57
N VAL A 45 1.73 -9.85 -5.40
CA VAL A 45 0.58 -8.95 -5.55
C VAL A 45 0.27 -8.33 -4.20
N GLU A 46 0.56 -7.04 -4.06
CA GLU A 46 0.52 -6.36 -2.76
C GLU A 46 -0.75 -5.53 -2.54
N ASP A 47 -1.44 -5.12 -3.59
CA ASP A 47 -2.63 -4.28 -3.44
C ASP A 47 -3.66 -4.48 -4.57
N LEU A 48 -4.86 -3.94 -4.37
CA LEU A 48 -5.98 -4.03 -5.31
C LEU A 48 -6.76 -2.71 -5.37
N ALA A 49 -6.79 -2.09 -6.54
CA ALA A 49 -7.63 -0.93 -6.79
C ALA A 49 -8.79 -1.27 -7.75
N ARG A 50 -9.89 -0.50 -7.66
CA ARG A 50 -10.99 -0.52 -8.62
C ARG A 50 -10.99 0.81 -9.38
N GLY A 51 -10.89 0.75 -10.71
CA GLY A 51 -11.10 1.90 -11.58
C GLY A 51 -12.57 2.32 -11.65
N ALA A 52 -12.82 3.56 -12.07
CA ALA A 52 -14.17 4.12 -12.21
C ALA A 52 -15.09 3.30 -13.15
N ASP A 53 -14.51 2.64 -14.16
CA ASP A 53 -15.20 1.74 -15.08
C ASP A 53 -15.54 0.36 -14.46
N GLY A 54 -15.12 0.13 -13.21
CA GLY A 54 -15.25 -1.14 -12.50
C GLY A 54 -14.21 -2.20 -12.87
N THR A 55 -13.19 -1.85 -13.65
CA THR A 55 -12.02 -2.70 -13.88
C THR A 55 -11.21 -2.80 -12.59
N LEU A 56 -10.78 -4.01 -12.24
CA LEU A 56 -9.87 -4.23 -11.11
C LEU A 56 -8.43 -4.13 -11.57
N TRP A 57 -7.56 -3.58 -10.73
CA TRP A 57 -6.13 -3.44 -10.97
C TRP A 57 -5.38 -4.01 -9.78
N LEU A 58 -4.72 -5.15 -9.99
CA LEU A 58 -3.92 -5.81 -8.96
C LEU A 58 -2.48 -5.31 -9.09
N ALA A 59 -1.88 -4.91 -7.97
CA ALA A 59 -0.55 -4.35 -7.93
C ALA A 59 0.49 -5.44 -7.68
N ASP A 60 1.04 -6.03 -8.75
CA ASP A 60 2.19 -6.94 -8.68
C ASP A 60 3.50 -6.14 -8.58
N VAL A 61 3.64 -5.44 -7.45
CA VAL A 61 4.65 -4.40 -7.20
C VAL A 61 5.58 -4.68 -6.02
N GLY A 62 5.35 -5.79 -5.30
CA GLY A 62 6.24 -6.28 -4.26
C GLY A 62 7.59 -6.73 -4.82
N ASP A 63 8.65 -6.40 -4.08
CA ASP A 63 10.03 -6.71 -4.39
C ASP A 63 10.94 -6.58 -3.17
N ASN A 64 10.69 -7.36 -2.10
CA ASN A 64 11.43 -7.21 -0.84
C ASN A 64 12.97 -7.32 -1.01
N ASP A 65 13.42 -8.13 -1.97
CA ASP A 65 14.84 -8.33 -2.31
C ASP A 65 15.41 -7.25 -3.26
N ARG A 66 14.56 -6.34 -3.78
CA ARG A 66 14.89 -5.24 -4.71
C ARG A 66 15.67 -5.71 -5.94
N GLU A 67 15.21 -6.80 -6.56
CA GLU A 67 15.86 -7.43 -7.70
C GLU A 67 15.05 -7.33 -9.01
N ARG A 68 13.79 -6.91 -8.95
CA ARG A 68 12.90 -6.84 -10.11
C ARG A 68 13.17 -5.58 -10.91
N SER A 69 13.76 -5.75 -12.09
CA SER A 69 13.93 -4.66 -13.06
C SER A 69 12.60 -4.06 -13.55
N THR A 70 11.50 -4.81 -13.42
CA THR A 70 10.14 -4.33 -13.71
C THR A 70 9.13 -4.89 -12.72
N VAL A 71 8.11 -4.08 -12.42
CA VAL A 71 6.91 -4.47 -11.69
C VAL A 71 5.71 -4.49 -12.64
N ALA A 72 4.52 -4.82 -12.16
CA ALA A 72 3.33 -4.84 -13.01
C ALA A 72 2.06 -4.39 -12.30
N LEU A 73 1.15 -3.83 -13.08
CA LEU A 73 -0.27 -3.78 -12.73
C LEU A 73 -1.01 -4.76 -13.61
N ILE A 74 -1.81 -5.64 -13.00
CA ILE A 74 -2.63 -6.62 -13.70
C ILE A 74 -4.05 -6.05 -13.81
N ARG A 75 -4.43 -5.70 -15.03
CA ARG A 75 -5.76 -5.21 -15.37
C ARG A 75 -6.72 -6.39 -15.47
N VAL A 76 -7.84 -6.35 -14.76
CA VAL A 76 -8.85 -7.42 -14.76
C VAL A 76 -10.23 -6.84 -15.05
N PRO A 77 -10.66 -6.86 -16.33
CA PRO A 77 -11.96 -6.34 -16.69
C PRO A 77 -13.09 -7.21 -16.09
N ARG A 78 -14.31 -6.68 -16.07
CA ARG A 78 -15.50 -7.45 -15.65
C ARG A 78 -15.76 -8.65 -16.58
N SER A 79 -15.41 -8.52 -17.86
CA SER A 79 -15.79 -9.43 -18.95
C SER A 79 -14.83 -10.59 -19.21
N GLY A 80 -13.62 -10.66 -18.61
CA GLY A 80 -12.68 -11.69 -19.04
C GLY A 80 -11.33 -11.75 -18.32
N THR A 81 -10.38 -12.36 -19.03
CA THR A 81 -9.00 -12.62 -18.63
C THR A 81 -8.24 -11.33 -18.36
N GLY A 82 -7.36 -11.36 -17.35
CA GLY A 82 -6.51 -10.23 -17.03
C GLY A 82 -5.39 -10.02 -18.05
N THR A 83 -4.94 -8.78 -18.15
CA THR A 83 -3.81 -8.35 -18.97
C THR A 83 -2.76 -7.68 -18.11
N VAL A 84 -1.50 -7.74 -18.54
CA VAL A 84 -0.37 -7.20 -17.77
C VAL A 84 0.07 -5.87 -18.36
N VAL A 85 0.23 -4.88 -17.50
CA VAL A 85 0.92 -3.62 -17.78
C VAL A 85 2.22 -3.62 -16.96
N ARG A 86 3.35 -3.73 -17.65
CA ARG A 86 4.70 -3.69 -17.04
C ARG A 86 5.09 -2.25 -16.77
N LEU A 87 5.72 -2.02 -15.62
CA LEU A 87 6.19 -0.72 -15.17
C LEU A 87 7.67 -0.82 -14.79
N ALA A 88 8.42 0.27 -15.01
CA ALA A 88 9.81 0.37 -14.60
C ALA A 88 10.05 1.65 -13.80
N TYR A 89 10.64 1.50 -12.60
CA TYR A 89 11.09 2.63 -11.80
C TYR A 89 12.28 3.34 -12.48
N PRO A 90 12.39 4.67 -12.37
CA PRO A 90 13.46 5.44 -13.02
C PRO A 90 14.82 5.31 -12.30
N ASP A 91 14.81 4.87 -11.04
CA ASP A 91 15.94 4.87 -10.12
C ASP A 91 16.30 3.48 -9.57
N GLY A 92 15.83 2.41 -10.23
CA GLY A 92 16.10 1.02 -9.88
C GLY A 92 14.95 0.36 -9.11
N PRO A 93 15.09 -0.92 -8.74
CA PRO A 93 14.01 -1.69 -8.10
C PRO A 93 13.62 -1.14 -6.72
N HIS A 94 12.31 -1.16 -6.44
CA HIS A 94 11.74 -0.80 -5.14
C HIS A 94 10.65 -1.78 -4.74
N ASP A 95 10.57 -2.02 -3.44
CA ASP A 95 9.49 -2.74 -2.78
C ASP A 95 8.31 -1.78 -2.54
N ALA A 96 7.18 -2.02 -3.19
CA ALA A 96 5.99 -1.19 -3.04
C ALA A 96 4.79 -2.02 -2.62
N GLU A 97 3.88 -1.38 -1.88
CA GLU A 97 2.79 -2.08 -1.18
C GLU A 97 1.44 -1.40 -1.37
N ALA A 98 1.43 -0.16 -1.88
CA ALA A 98 0.21 0.62 -1.97
C ALA A 98 -0.04 1.12 -3.40
N LEU A 99 -1.27 0.96 -3.85
CA LEU A 99 -1.79 1.47 -5.12
C LEU A 99 -3.00 2.38 -4.88
N LEU A 100 -2.89 3.63 -5.31
CA LEU A 100 -4.04 4.53 -5.47
C LEU A 100 -4.31 4.71 -6.97
N LEU A 101 -5.57 4.59 -7.38
CA LEU A 101 -5.96 4.70 -8.78
C LEU A 101 -6.98 5.82 -8.99
N PRO A 102 -6.52 7.06 -9.24
CA PRO A 102 -7.37 8.18 -9.62
C PRO A 102 -8.11 7.98 -10.96
N ALA A 103 -9.12 8.82 -11.19
CA ALA A 103 -10.03 8.71 -12.33
C ALA A 103 -9.38 9.06 -13.68
N ASP A 104 -8.24 9.76 -13.67
CA ASP A 104 -7.43 10.02 -14.86
C ASP A 104 -6.63 8.78 -15.32
N GLY A 105 -6.71 7.66 -14.60
CA GLY A 105 -6.11 6.38 -14.96
C GLY A 105 -4.59 6.34 -14.82
N ARG A 106 -3.97 7.34 -14.19
CA ARG A 106 -2.55 7.36 -13.83
C ARG A 106 -2.39 6.80 -12.41
N PRO A 107 -1.70 5.68 -12.19
CA PRO A 107 -1.58 5.10 -10.87
C PRO A 107 -0.66 5.96 -10.00
N VAL A 108 -0.90 5.95 -8.71
CA VAL A 108 0.03 6.46 -7.70
C VAL A 108 0.46 5.27 -6.85
N ILE A 109 1.74 4.92 -6.95
CA ILE A 109 2.35 3.77 -6.27
C ILE A 109 3.21 4.30 -5.12
N VAL A 110 3.10 3.71 -3.93
CA VAL A 110 3.87 4.13 -2.75
C VAL A 110 4.71 2.97 -2.21
N THR A 111 5.99 3.24 -1.98
CA THR A 111 6.96 2.23 -1.53
C THR A 111 6.90 1.95 -0.03
N LYS A 112 7.33 0.74 0.36
CA LYS A 112 7.50 0.31 1.75
C LYS A 112 8.90 0.66 2.25
N GLU A 113 9.07 1.87 2.77
CA GLU A 113 10.35 2.29 3.34
C GLU A 113 10.34 2.25 4.87
N GLY A 114 11.47 1.86 5.45
CA GLY A 114 11.70 2.03 6.88
C GLY A 114 11.80 3.51 7.26
N GLY A 115 11.32 3.87 8.46
CA GLY A 115 11.49 5.23 9.00
C GLY A 115 10.29 6.16 8.81
N GLY A 116 9.10 5.62 8.52
CA GLY A 116 7.85 6.40 8.51
C GLY A 116 7.66 7.24 7.24
N PHE A 117 8.20 6.80 6.10
CA PHE A 117 7.98 7.45 4.83
C PHE A 117 7.76 6.42 3.71
N GLY A 118 7.30 6.88 2.55
CA GLY A 118 7.23 6.09 1.33
C GLY A 118 7.56 6.96 0.13
N ARG A 119 8.27 6.42 -0.85
CA ARG A 119 8.51 7.11 -2.13
C ARG A 119 7.28 6.97 -3.00
N VAL A 120 6.92 8.05 -3.69
CA VAL A 120 5.71 8.11 -4.53
C VAL A 120 6.13 8.09 -5.99
N TYR A 121 5.52 7.19 -6.77
CA TYR A 121 5.75 7.05 -8.21
C TYR A 121 4.43 7.11 -8.98
N THR A 122 4.49 7.61 -10.22
CA THR A 122 3.34 7.64 -11.13
C THR A 122 3.80 7.54 -12.59
N THR A 123 2.85 7.43 -13.52
CA THR A 123 3.10 7.50 -14.97
C THR A 123 2.76 8.88 -15.51
N ASP A 124 3.32 9.27 -16.66
CA ASP A 124 2.97 10.54 -17.34
C ASP A 124 1.68 10.46 -18.16
N ARG A 125 1.17 9.24 -18.39
CA ARG A 125 -0.03 8.96 -19.18
C ARG A 125 -0.87 7.88 -18.51
N PRO A 126 -2.18 7.81 -18.79
CA PRO A 126 -3.04 6.76 -18.25
C PRO A 126 -2.53 5.36 -18.61
N LEU A 127 -2.84 4.37 -17.77
CA LEU A 127 -2.49 2.99 -18.02
C LEU A 127 -3.15 2.49 -19.32
N PRO A 128 -2.38 1.84 -20.22
CA PRO A 128 -2.96 1.16 -21.36
C PRO A 128 -3.67 -0.13 -20.90
N ASP A 129 -4.44 -0.75 -21.79
CA ASP A 129 -5.06 -2.05 -21.50
C ASP A 129 -4.04 -3.17 -21.31
N ALA A 130 -2.91 -3.10 -22.01
CA ALA A 130 -1.77 -4.00 -21.90
C ALA A 130 -0.49 -3.29 -22.38
N SER A 131 0.68 -3.80 -22.03
CA SER A 131 1.95 -3.28 -22.54
C SER A 131 2.90 -4.40 -22.95
N ALA A 132 3.47 -4.29 -24.15
CA ALA A 132 4.56 -5.18 -24.58
C ALA A 132 5.89 -4.77 -23.91
N GLU A 133 6.17 -3.46 -23.87
CA GLU A 133 7.35 -2.87 -23.22
C GLU A 133 6.97 -2.24 -21.88
N PRO A 134 7.89 -2.18 -20.90
CA PRO A 134 7.63 -1.50 -19.64
C PRO A 134 7.34 -0.01 -19.82
N LEU A 135 6.24 0.46 -19.23
CA LEU A 135 5.93 1.87 -19.14
C LEU A 135 6.79 2.50 -18.03
N ALA A 136 7.47 3.61 -18.35
CA ALA A 136 8.29 4.32 -17.39
C ALA A 136 7.44 4.95 -16.28
N LEU A 137 7.83 4.71 -15.04
CA LEU A 137 7.41 5.50 -13.89
C LEU A 137 8.32 6.73 -13.77
N ARG A 138 7.76 7.79 -13.19
CA ARG A 138 8.52 8.94 -12.69
C ARG A 138 8.43 9.02 -11.18
N ALA A 139 9.50 9.48 -10.55
CA ALA A 139 9.46 9.89 -9.15
C ALA A 139 8.52 11.11 -9.02
N ALA A 140 7.61 11.04 -8.06
CA ALA A 140 6.57 12.04 -7.83
C ALA A 140 6.63 12.69 -6.45
N GLY A 141 7.54 12.25 -5.59
CA GLY A 141 7.77 12.82 -4.26
C GLY A 141 7.91 11.74 -3.19
N GLU A 142 7.72 12.13 -1.94
CA GLU A 142 7.69 11.24 -0.78
C GLU A 142 6.46 11.58 0.07
N VAL A 143 5.86 10.58 0.71
CA VAL A 143 4.88 10.78 1.78
C VAL A 143 5.55 10.48 3.12
N ARG A 144 5.28 11.28 4.15
CA ARG A 144 5.80 11.08 5.51
C ARG A 144 4.64 10.90 6.47
N LEU A 145 4.67 9.81 7.21
CA LEU A 145 3.65 9.48 8.20
C LEU A 145 4.11 9.96 9.59
N PRO A 146 3.21 10.58 10.38
CA PRO A 146 3.47 10.86 11.78
C PRO A 146 3.77 9.57 12.56
N SER A 147 4.46 9.71 13.68
CA SER A 147 4.64 8.58 14.60
C SER A 147 3.31 8.20 15.26
N SER A 148 3.07 6.90 15.42
CA SER A 148 1.88 6.36 16.07
C SER A 148 2.21 5.60 17.35
N THR A 149 1.32 5.73 18.34
CA THR A 149 1.32 4.92 19.58
C THR A 149 0.28 3.81 19.55
N THR A 150 -0.48 3.66 18.47
CA THR A 150 -1.50 2.61 18.32
C THR A 150 -0.86 1.24 18.55
N GLU A 151 -1.47 0.46 19.44
CA GLU A 151 -1.07 -0.91 19.73
C GLU A 151 -1.68 -1.86 18.70
N GLY A 152 -0.87 -2.72 18.09
CA GLY A 152 -1.34 -3.68 17.10
C GLY A 152 -0.25 -4.19 16.16
N GLY A 153 -0.64 -5.08 15.24
CA GLY A 153 0.20 -5.61 14.18
C GLY A 153 1.22 -6.66 14.62
N PRO A 154 1.76 -7.46 13.67
CA PRO A 154 2.79 -8.46 13.93
C PRO A 154 4.19 -7.83 13.99
N VAL A 155 4.40 -6.68 14.64
CA VAL A 155 5.69 -5.99 14.57
C VAL A 155 5.94 -5.03 15.74
N SER A 156 7.20 -4.99 16.18
CA SER A 156 7.80 -3.97 17.04
C SER A 156 7.56 -2.54 16.50
N PHE A 157 7.95 -1.50 17.23
CA PHE A 157 7.95 -0.08 16.84
C PHE A 157 8.23 0.19 15.34
N LEU A 158 9.16 -0.56 14.74
CA LEU A 158 9.56 -0.40 13.33
C LEU A 158 8.42 -0.59 12.32
N GLY A 159 7.42 -1.43 12.63
CA GLY A 159 6.32 -1.70 11.72
C GLY A 159 5.22 -0.65 11.68
N ARG A 160 5.18 0.27 12.67
CA ARG A 160 4.16 1.32 12.75
C ARG A 160 4.26 2.37 11.65
N GLY A 161 5.44 2.48 11.03
CA GLY A 161 5.71 3.45 9.96
C GLY A 161 5.84 2.82 8.57
N LEU A 162 5.68 1.50 8.44
CA LEU A 162 5.76 0.82 7.15
C LEU A 162 4.42 0.92 6.45
N ILE A 163 4.41 1.46 5.24
CA ILE A 163 3.21 1.49 4.39
C ILE A 163 2.98 0.09 3.83
N THR A 164 1.75 -0.42 3.98
CA THR A 164 1.38 -1.81 3.64
C THR A 164 0.15 -1.92 2.74
N GLY A 165 -0.39 -0.79 2.27
CA GLY A 165 -1.58 -0.77 1.41
C GLY A 165 -2.11 0.65 1.19
N GLY A 166 -2.96 0.81 0.19
CA GLY A 166 -3.59 2.10 -0.13
C GLY A 166 -5.03 1.96 -0.59
N ALA A 167 -5.81 3.01 -0.43
CA ALA A 167 -7.13 3.11 -1.03
C ALA A 167 -7.47 4.56 -1.40
N LEU A 168 -8.19 4.75 -2.50
CA LEU A 168 -8.76 6.03 -2.88
C LEU A 168 -10.28 5.94 -2.87
N ALA A 169 -10.94 6.89 -2.21
CA ALA A 169 -12.41 6.96 -2.21
C ALA A 169 -12.93 7.22 -3.64
N GLU A 170 -14.13 6.74 -3.95
CA GLU A 170 -14.70 6.80 -5.32
C GLU A 170 -14.87 8.24 -5.85
N ASP A 171 -15.04 9.22 -4.96
CA ASP A 171 -15.12 10.64 -5.30
C ASP A 171 -13.74 11.30 -5.54
N GLY A 172 -12.65 10.57 -5.29
CA GLY A 172 -11.28 11.05 -5.42
C GLY A 172 -10.87 12.09 -4.37
N ARG A 173 -11.64 12.30 -3.29
CA ARG A 173 -11.38 13.37 -2.31
C ARG A 173 -10.69 12.90 -1.04
N THR A 174 -10.60 11.61 -0.82
CA THR A 174 -9.91 11.03 0.32
C THR A 174 -9.03 9.88 -0.14
N ALA A 175 -7.73 10.00 0.10
CA ALA A 175 -6.80 8.88 0.02
C ALA A 175 -6.55 8.30 1.41
N ALA A 176 -6.33 7.01 1.50
CA ALA A 176 -5.90 6.32 2.70
C ALA A 176 -4.60 5.58 2.41
N LEU A 177 -3.62 5.70 3.29
CA LEU A 177 -2.46 4.81 3.34
C LEU A 177 -2.52 3.98 4.60
N ARG A 178 -2.27 2.69 4.45
CA ARG A 178 -2.24 1.74 5.55
C ARG A 178 -0.83 1.58 6.09
N THR A 179 -0.73 1.38 7.40
CA THR A 179 0.41 0.76 8.07
C THR A 179 -0.08 -0.47 8.84
N TYR A 180 0.82 -1.22 9.48
CA TYR A 180 0.41 -2.37 10.28
C TYR A 180 -0.54 -2.02 11.45
N THR A 181 -0.57 -0.77 11.91
CA THR A 181 -1.35 -0.35 13.09
C THR A 181 -2.41 0.71 12.80
N ASP A 182 -2.27 1.49 11.73
CA ASP A 182 -3.10 2.66 11.47
C ASP A 182 -3.44 2.78 9.99
N ALA A 183 -4.61 3.34 9.69
CA ALA A 183 -4.90 3.96 8.41
C ALA A 183 -4.73 5.48 8.53
N TRP A 184 -4.09 6.09 7.54
CA TRP A 184 -3.80 7.52 7.49
C TRP A 184 -4.60 8.15 6.35
N LEU A 185 -5.54 9.01 6.71
CA LEU A 185 -6.45 9.64 5.75
C LEU A 185 -5.92 11.00 5.30
N PHE A 186 -5.82 11.18 4.00
CA PHE A 186 -5.33 12.40 3.37
C PHE A 186 -6.48 13.08 2.61
N PRO A 187 -6.69 14.39 2.81
CA PRO A 187 -7.60 15.16 1.98
C PRO A 187 -6.97 15.33 0.59
N VAL A 188 -7.77 15.09 -0.46
CA VAL A 188 -7.33 15.19 -1.85
C VAL A 188 -8.16 16.27 -2.56
N GLY A 189 -7.48 17.11 -3.36
CA GLY A 189 -8.07 18.27 -4.02
C GLY A 189 -8.97 17.96 -5.23
N GLY A 190 -8.89 16.74 -5.75
CA GLY A 190 -9.59 16.32 -6.96
C GLY A 190 -9.24 14.89 -7.39
N PRO A 191 -9.84 14.38 -8.45
CA PRO A 191 -9.78 12.95 -8.80
C PRO A 191 -8.58 12.59 -9.70
N THR A 192 -7.55 13.43 -9.80
CA THR A 192 -6.36 13.18 -10.66
C THR A 192 -5.18 12.64 -9.87
N ALA A 193 -4.21 12.03 -10.55
CA ALA A 193 -2.97 11.57 -9.90
C ALA A 193 -2.21 12.72 -9.24
N ASP A 194 -2.15 13.89 -9.88
CA ASP A 194 -1.41 15.03 -9.35
C ASP A 194 -2.13 15.63 -8.12
N ASP A 195 -3.46 15.60 -8.07
CA ASP A 195 -4.23 15.95 -6.87
C ASP A 195 -3.94 14.99 -5.71
N VAL A 196 -3.92 13.67 -5.98
CA VAL A 196 -3.61 12.64 -4.98
C VAL A 196 -2.18 12.83 -4.46
N ILE A 197 -1.20 13.01 -5.35
CA ILE A 197 0.20 13.25 -4.99
C ILE A 197 0.33 14.49 -4.11
N ALA A 198 -0.36 15.59 -4.46
CA ALA A 198 -0.40 16.80 -3.65
C ALA A 198 -1.06 16.58 -2.28
N GLY A 199 -2.16 15.82 -2.23
CA GLY A 199 -2.85 15.45 -0.99
C GLY A 199 -1.98 14.65 -0.03
N LEU A 200 -1.16 13.73 -0.55
CA LEU A 200 -0.19 12.93 0.23
C LEU A 200 0.93 13.77 0.86
N GLN A 201 1.11 15.04 0.46
CA GLN A 201 2.03 15.98 1.13
C GLN A 201 1.39 16.68 2.34
N GLY A 202 0.08 16.54 2.52
CA GLY A 202 -0.67 17.14 3.62
C GLY A 202 -0.52 16.38 4.95
N THR A 203 -1.06 16.97 6.02
CA THR A 203 -1.14 16.31 7.34
C THR A 203 -2.27 15.27 7.32
N PRO A 204 -1.99 13.98 7.55
CA PRO A 204 -3.03 12.97 7.58
C PRO A 204 -3.81 12.95 8.89
N THR A 205 -5.03 12.44 8.84
CA THR A 205 -5.82 12.07 10.01
C THR A 205 -5.63 10.58 10.30
N PRO A 206 -5.13 10.19 11.49
CA PRO A 206 -4.98 8.79 11.86
C PRO A 206 -6.34 8.15 12.18
N VAL A 207 -6.49 6.90 11.76
CA VAL A 207 -7.56 5.97 12.15
C VAL A 207 -6.87 4.72 12.72
N PRO A 208 -6.91 4.51 14.05
CA PRO A 208 -6.34 3.31 14.67
C PRO A 208 -7.03 2.04 14.15
N LEU A 209 -6.26 1.08 13.66
CA LEU A 209 -6.76 -0.22 13.21
C LEU A 209 -6.67 -1.24 14.35
N PRO A 210 -7.52 -2.28 14.37
CA PRO A 210 -7.40 -3.36 15.35
C PRO A 210 -6.08 -4.10 15.13
N GLY A 211 -5.65 -4.88 16.13
CA GLY A 211 -4.44 -5.70 16.10
C GLY A 211 -4.52 -6.87 15.11
N GLU A 212 -4.69 -6.56 13.84
CA GLU A 212 -4.78 -7.50 12.73
C GLU A 212 -3.43 -8.19 12.51
N PRO A 213 -3.40 -9.53 12.37
CA PRO A 213 -2.21 -10.21 11.90
C PRO A 213 -1.93 -9.75 10.45
N GLN A 214 -0.70 -9.27 10.19
CA GLN A 214 -0.23 -8.79 8.87
C GLN A 214 -1.27 -7.94 8.14
N GLY A 215 -1.62 -6.80 8.73
CA GLY A 215 -2.56 -5.86 8.12
C GLY A 215 -2.00 -5.17 6.88
N GLU A 216 -2.61 -5.43 5.73
CA GLU A 216 -2.15 -4.94 4.40
C GLU A 216 -3.30 -4.32 3.60
N ALA A 217 -4.49 -4.92 3.59
CA ALA A 217 -5.55 -4.48 2.69
C ALA A 217 -6.41 -3.32 3.25
N LEU A 218 -6.70 -2.31 2.41
CA LEU A 218 -7.67 -1.24 2.70
C LEU A 218 -8.64 -1.03 1.51
N ALA A 219 -9.87 -0.60 1.79
CA ALA A 219 -10.77 -0.09 0.76
C ALA A 219 -11.80 0.89 1.33
N PHE A 220 -12.33 1.78 0.49
CA PHE A 220 -13.54 2.53 0.84
C PHE A 220 -14.79 1.80 0.39
N GLY A 221 -15.80 1.75 1.27
CA GLY A 221 -17.16 1.33 0.96
C GLY A 221 -17.93 2.42 0.21
N ALA A 222 -18.98 2.02 -0.50
CA ALA A 222 -19.86 2.96 -1.21
C ALA A 222 -20.63 3.91 -0.28
N ASP A 223 -20.75 3.55 1.01
CA ASP A 223 -21.31 4.37 2.08
C ASP A 223 -20.29 5.33 2.72
N GLY A 224 -19.05 5.34 2.21
CA GLY A 224 -17.96 6.14 2.75
C GLY A 224 -17.28 5.51 3.98
N SER A 225 -17.63 4.28 4.36
CA SER A 225 -16.88 3.56 5.40
C SER A 225 -15.48 3.16 4.91
N LEU A 226 -14.54 3.02 5.83
CA LEU A 226 -13.25 2.41 5.54
C LEU A 226 -13.31 0.93 5.92
N LEU A 227 -12.80 0.07 5.05
CA LEU A 227 -12.66 -1.36 5.27
C LEU A 227 -11.18 -1.73 5.41
N SER A 228 -10.89 -2.64 6.33
CA SER A 228 -9.54 -3.13 6.64
C SER A 228 -9.52 -4.65 6.73
N ALA A 229 -8.46 -5.27 6.21
CA ALA A 229 -8.20 -6.69 6.42
C ALA A 229 -6.69 -7.01 6.45
N GLY A 230 -6.34 -8.11 7.10
CA GLY A 230 -4.97 -8.62 7.17
C GLY A 230 -4.81 -10.03 6.59
N GLU A 231 -3.62 -10.59 6.75
CA GLU A 231 -3.34 -11.99 6.44
C GLU A 231 -3.62 -12.90 7.64
N SER A 232 -3.84 -14.18 7.35
CA SER A 232 -3.84 -15.21 8.37
C SER A 232 -3.07 -16.40 7.80
N PRO A 233 -2.06 -16.91 8.51
CA PRO A 233 -1.32 -18.08 8.07
C PRO A 233 -2.26 -19.26 7.84
N ASP A 234 -1.86 -20.18 6.96
CA ASP A 234 -2.60 -21.42 6.74
C ASP A 234 -2.93 -22.14 8.05
N GLY A 235 -4.21 -22.43 8.27
CA GLY A 235 -4.72 -23.09 9.47
C GLY A 235 -4.97 -22.18 10.68
N ALA A 236 -4.71 -20.88 10.58
CA ALA A 236 -5.16 -19.87 11.55
C ALA A 236 -6.63 -19.48 11.32
N PRO A 237 -7.30 -18.81 12.29
CA PRO A 237 -8.63 -18.25 12.07
C PRO A 237 -8.64 -17.34 10.84
N THR A 238 -9.72 -17.39 10.04
CA THR A 238 -9.87 -16.58 8.83
C THR A 238 -9.66 -15.10 9.13
N ALA A 239 -8.89 -14.43 8.26
CA ALA A 239 -8.73 -13.00 8.29
C ALA A 239 -10.10 -12.30 8.31
N ARG A 240 -10.22 -11.26 9.15
CA ARG A 240 -11.46 -10.53 9.38
C ARG A 240 -11.49 -9.27 8.53
N LEU A 241 -12.68 -8.89 8.08
CA LEU A 241 -12.97 -7.60 7.48
C LEU A 241 -13.55 -6.68 8.56
N TYR A 242 -12.92 -5.54 8.78
CA TYR A 242 -13.36 -4.53 9.75
C TYR A 242 -13.86 -3.29 9.02
N GLY A 243 -14.94 -2.68 9.54
CA GLY A 243 -15.49 -1.43 9.02
C GLY A 243 -15.35 -0.30 10.02
N PHE A 244 -14.96 0.88 9.55
CA PHE A 244 -14.76 2.08 10.37
C PHE A 244 -15.55 3.26 9.78
N PRO A 245 -16.14 4.11 10.63
CA PRO A 245 -16.59 5.41 10.17
C PRO A 245 -15.37 6.24 9.76
N VAL A 246 -15.45 6.91 8.61
CA VAL A 246 -14.39 7.83 8.16
C VAL A 246 -14.61 9.18 8.83
N PRO A 247 -13.67 9.66 9.68
CA PRO A 247 -13.77 11.00 10.23
C PRO A 247 -13.70 12.05 9.12
N PRO A 248 -14.38 13.21 9.27
CA PRO A 248 -14.30 14.27 8.28
C PRO A 248 -12.85 14.74 8.11
N VAL A 249 -12.32 14.62 6.90
CA VAL A 249 -10.97 15.06 6.56
C VAL A 249 -11.05 16.51 6.10
N SER A 250 -10.38 17.42 6.83
CA SER A 250 -10.45 18.86 6.53
C SER A 250 -9.42 19.24 5.46
N THR A 251 -9.88 19.84 4.36
CA THR A 251 -9.04 20.51 3.36
C THR A 251 -8.63 21.90 3.86
N SER A 252 -8.03 22.00 5.05
CA SER A 252 -7.47 23.29 5.47
C SER A 252 -6.16 23.49 4.69
N PRO A 253 -6.02 24.58 3.89
CA PRO A 253 -4.75 24.87 3.23
C PRO A 253 -3.66 24.96 4.30
N ALA A 254 -2.56 24.22 4.11
CA ALA A 254 -1.39 24.37 4.96
C ALA A 254 -1.08 25.87 5.12
N PRO A 255 -0.94 26.40 6.35
CA PRO A 255 -0.60 27.80 6.53
C PRO A 255 0.72 28.04 5.79
N ARG A 256 0.68 28.96 4.82
CA ARG A 256 1.87 29.40 4.08
C ARG A 256 2.90 29.81 5.12
N ALA A 257 4.01 29.07 5.22
CA ALA A 257 5.08 29.37 6.14
C ALA A 257 5.50 30.82 5.91
N GLN A 258 5.21 31.69 6.88
CA GLN A 258 5.84 33.00 6.91
C GLN A 258 7.31 32.74 7.22
N VAL A 259 8.18 33.13 6.29
CA VAL A 259 9.63 33.10 6.47
C VAL A 259 9.96 34.07 7.59
N GLY A 260 10.03 33.53 8.82
CA GLY A 260 10.62 34.22 9.96
C GLY A 260 12.13 34.32 9.76
N ALA A 261 12.67 35.51 9.99
CA ALA A 261 14.11 35.79 9.93
C ALA A 261 14.93 34.78 10.78
N PRO A 262 16.16 34.43 10.37
CA PRO A 262 16.96 33.45 11.07
C PRO A 262 17.40 34.00 12.45
N PRO A 263 17.36 33.18 13.52
CA PRO A 263 17.99 33.53 14.78
C PRO A 263 19.51 33.35 14.69
N ASP A 264 20.25 34.39 15.06
CA ASP A 264 21.67 34.31 15.38
C ASP A 264 21.88 33.44 16.63
N GLY A 265 22.77 32.46 16.55
CA GLY A 265 23.06 31.61 17.71
C GLY A 265 23.94 30.41 17.42
N SER A 266 25.25 30.65 17.33
CA SER A 266 26.32 29.66 17.41
C SER A 266 26.18 28.74 18.63
N GLY A 267 26.34 27.43 18.44
CA GLY A 267 26.25 26.42 19.50
C GLY A 267 26.74 25.04 19.06
N ASP A 268 28.04 24.81 19.23
CA ASP A 268 28.78 23.58 18.98
C ASP A 268 28.28 22.40 19.84
N ARG A 269 27.90 21.28 19.21
CA ARG A 269 27.80 19.95 19.86
C ARG A 269 28.16 18.82 18.91
N ARG A 270 29.46 18.56 18.81
CA ARG A 270 30.04 17.27 18.40
C ARG A 270 29.76 16.19 19.46
N GLY A 271 29.32 15.01 19.02
CA GLY A 271 29.49 13.75 19.75
C GLY A 271 28.22 12.97 20.09
N THR A 272 27.78 12.09 19.18
CA THR A 272 27.48 10.66 19.40
C THR A 272 26.82 10.09 18.14
N VAL A 273 27.64 9.75 17.15
CA VAL A 273 27.34 8.79 16.09
C VAL A 273 28.34 7.65 16.30
N ILE A 274 27.92 6.41 16.07
CA ILE A 274 28.61 5.12 16.31
C ILE A 274 28.07 4.39 17.56
N ALA A 275 26.88 3.78 17.39
CA ALA A 275 26.43 2.59 18.16
C ALA A 275 25.19 1.89 17.55
N ALA A 276 24.52 2.46 16.53
CA ALA A 276 23.28 1.90 15.98
C ALA A 276 23.46 0.94 14.77
N VAL A 277 24.64 0.88 14.16
CA VAL A 277 24.86 0.10 12.91
C VAL A 277 25.19 -1.38 13.17
N ALA A 278 25.63 -1.76 14.37
CA ALA A 278 26.07 -3.13 14.66
C ALA A 278 24.94 -4.10 15.11
N LEU A 279 23.79 -3.59 15.56
CA LEU A 279 22.69 -4.43 16.08
C LEU A 279 21.66 -4.84 15.01
N GLY A 280 21.52 -4.05 13.93
CA GLY A 280 20.63 -4.38 12.81
C GLY A 280 21.12 -5.57 11.97
N ALA A 281 22.44 -5.70 11.80
CA ALA A 281 23.03 -6.79 11.03
C ALA A 281 22.89 -8.17 11.71
N LEU A 282 22.78 -8.22 13.04
CA LEU A 282 22.70 -9.50 13.77
C LEU A 282 21.28 -10.09 13.77
N ALA A 283 20.24 -9.25 13.76
CA ALA A 283 18.85 -9.72 13.75
C ALA A 283 18.43 -10.36 12.40
N VAL A 284 18.93 -9.81 11.29
CA VAL A 284 18.67 -10.34 9.93
C VAL A 284 19.35 -11.69 9.71
N VAL A 285 20.58 -11.87 10.23
CA VAL A 285 21.32 -13.14 10.12
C VAL A 285 20.66 -14.25 10.96
N VAL A 286 20.15 -13.93 12.15
CA VAL A 286 19.48 -14.93 13.01
C VAL A 286 18.11 -15.31 12.44
N GLY A 287 17.35 -14.36 11.89
CA GLY A 287 16.08 -14.63 11.21
C GLY A 287 16.24 -15.55 9.98
N GLY A 288 17.21 -15.25 9.12
CA GLY A 288 17.51 -16.05 7.92
C GLY A 288 17.97 -17.48 8.24
N LEU A 289 18.79 -17.67 9.28
CA LEU A 289 19.28 -18.99 9.71
C LEU A 289 18.19 -19.89 10.30
N LEU A 290 17.17 -19.30 10.95
CA LEU A 290 16.05 -20.05 11.53
C LEU A 290 15.05 -20.51 10.46
N LEU A 291 14.81 -19.69 9.42
CA LEU A 291 14.01 -20.12 8.26
C LEU A 291 14.73 -21.20 7.42
N ALA A 292 16.04 -21.08 7.21
CA ALA A 292 16.82 -22.08 6.47
C ALA A 292 16.88 -23.44 7.19
N ARG A 293 16.95 -23.45 8.53
CA ARG A 293 16.93 -24.69 9.32
C ARG A 293 15.56 -25.35 9.37
N ARG A 294 14.46 -24.60 9.28
CA ARG A 294 13.10 -25.15 9.17
C ARG A 294 12.84 -25.80 7.80
N ARG A 295 13.39 -25.26 6.72
CA ARG A 295 13.28 -25.84 5.37
C ARG A 295 14.05 -27.16 5.20
N ARG A 296 15.10 -27.41 6.00
CA ARG A 296 15.89 -28.66 5.94
C ARG A 296 15.37 -29.80 6.84
N ARG A 297 14.31 -29.58 7.61
CA ARG A 297 13.81 -30.55 8.62
C ARG A 297 12.40 -31.07 8.36
N ARG A 298 11.82 -30.83 7.18
CA ARG A 298 10.61 -31.55 6.76
C ARG A 298 11.05 -32.71 5.85
N PRO A 299 10.79 -33.97 6.24
CA PRO A 299 11.00 -35.12 5.37
C PRO A 299 10.04 -35.09 4.18
#